data_AF-A0A433RPA8-F1
#
_entry.id   AF-A0A433RPA8-F1
#
_cell.length_a   1.000
_cell.length_b   1.000
_cell.length_c   1.000
_cell.angle_alpha   90.00
_cell.angle_beta   90.00
_cell.angle_gamma   90.00
#
_symmetry.space_group_name_H-M   'P 1'
#
loop_
_entity.id
_entity.type
_entity.pdbx_description
1 polymer ?
#
loop_
_entity_poly.entity_id
_entity_poly.type
_entity_poly.pdbx_seq_one_letter_code
_entity_poly.pdbx_strand_id
1 'polypeptide(L)'
;MSMSVSLKKATNKTNIKHNNRTMSDKDKERNSHIDESRSHENVYLVQKDLKELYQEEFGEALENYNAKQKRNDRKIDDYFKHIQSSKKTALQQEMIVQVGDLYDFPMRKDYEKGNEILLEWFEDFEKRNPNLKVYNAVIHNDEATPHMHLNFVPVASGYKRGLEKQVSFDRAIIQQDPALDKTRPFDDWREKEVQLLEEKLLDRGIERKLVGTNSYKDVNEYKEKQDLLNEIAVLEGKVDEKKNEFLAISKNVPDKNLVLKPKRKEIKTEVVPKMFGKPEIHQKETGNYVFTPKQMEQLETIVTAAVAVKKDYERLQSMNPVI
;
A
#
# COMPACT_ATOMS: atom_id res chain seq x y z
N MET A 1 -6.50 -15.70 11.39
CA MET A 1 -5.48 -14.87 10.73
C MET A 1 -5.91 -14.75 9.28
N SER A 2 -5.71 -13.61 8.62
CA SER A 2 -6.07 -13.46 7.20
C SER A 2 -4.98 -12.76 6.42
N MET A 3 -4.83 -13.12 5.14
CA MET A 3 -3.83 -12.55 4.23
C MET A 3 -4.46 -12.25 2.87
N SER A 4 -3.96 -11.24 2.19
CA SER A 4 -4.40 -10.92 0.83
C SER A 4 -3.69 -11.80 -0.22
N VAL A 5 -4.31 -11.99 -1.38
CA VAL A 5 -3.67 -12.62 -2.54
C VAL A 5 -3.86 -11.72 -3.75
N SER A 6 -2.79 -11.47 -4.48
CA SER A 6 -2.80 -10.66 -5.69
C SER A 6 -2.02 -11.35 -6.81
N LEU A 7 -2.64 -11.46 -7.98
CA LEU A 7 -2.02 -11.95 -9.21
C LEU A 7 -2.18 -10.87 -10.30
N LYS A 8 -1.15 -10.06 -10.51
CA LYS A 8 -1.21 -8.88 -11.39
C LYS A 8 -0.39 -9.06 -12.65
N LYS A 9 -1.02 -8.83 -13.79
CA LYS A 9 -0.37 -8.80 -15.10
C LYS A 9 0.40 -7.48 -15.31
N ALA A 10 1.70 -7.57 -15.61
CA ALA A 10 2.61 -6.41 -15.74
C ALA A 10 3.22 -6.26 -17.15
N THR A 11 2.49 -6.62 -18.22
CA THR A 11 2.96 -6.67 -19.63
C THR A 11 3.85 -5.53 -20.14
N ASN A 12 3.61 -4.28 -19.70
CA ASN A 12 4.30 -3.09 -20.21
C ASN A 12 5.45 -2.63 -19.31
N LYS A 13 5.69 -3.29 -18.18
CA LYS A 13 6.66 -2.88 -17.15
C LYS A 13 7.74 -3.93 -16.88
N THR A 14 7.78 -4.99 -17.67
CA THR A 14 8.70 -6.09 -17.38
C THR A 14 10.16 -5.69 -17.57
N ASN A 15 10.92 -5.84 -16.49
CA ASN A 15 12.34 -5.55 -16.46
C ASN A 15 13.09 -6.77 -15.91
N ILE A 16 13.58 -7.62 -16.82
CA ILE A 16 14.31 -8.84 -16.43
C ILE A 16 15.60 -8.52 -15.68
N LYS A 17 16.24 -7.37 -15.94
CA LYS A 17 17.41 -6.94 -15.16
C LYS A 17 17.04 -6.63 -13.73
N HIS A 18 15.88 -6.00 -13.50
CA HIS A 18 15.34 -5.79 -12.17
C HIS A 18 15.07 -7.13 -11.48
N ASN A 19 14.31 -8.02 -12.11
CA ASN A 19 13.94 -9.31 -11.52
C ASN A 19 15.18 -10.14 -11.15
N ASN A 20 16.22 -10.08 -11.99
CA ASN A 20 17.45 -10.83 -11.76
C ASN A 20 18.53 -10.04 -11.00
N ARG A 21 18.21 -8.85 -10.46
CA ARG A 21 19.15 -7.96 -9.74
C ARG A 21 20.45 -7.68 -10.53
N THR A 22 20.36 -7.65 -11.86
CA THR A 22 21.46 -7.34 -12.81
C THR A 22 21.33 -5.92 -13.40
N MET A 23 20.74 -5.02 -12.62
CA MET A 23 20.52 -3.61 -12.99
C MET A 23 21.81 -2.80 -13.02
N SER A 24 21.82 -1.72 -13.81
CA SER A 24 22.90 -0.73 -13.75
C SER A 24 22.80 0.14 -12.49
N ASP A 25 23.87 0.81 -12.08
CA ASP A 25 23.86 1.70 -10.91
C ASP A 25 22.78 2.80 -11.02
N LYS A 26 22.58 3.35 -12.23
CA LYS A 26 21.51 4.33 -12.50
C LYS A 26 20.11 3.75 -12.33
N ASP A 27 19.92 2.48 -12.66
CA ASP A 27 18.64 1.80 -12.47
C ASP A 27 18.42 1.47 -10.99
N LYS A 28 19.47 1.14 -10.25
CA LYS A 28 19.42 0.92 -8.79
C LYS A 28 18.99 2.19 -8.04
N GLU A 29 19.53 3.35 -8.41
CA GLU A 29 19.11 4.65 -7.83
C GLU A 29 17.59 4.90 -7.98
N ARG A 30 17.00 4.47 -9.11
CA ARG A 30 15.54 4.58 -9.36
C ARG A 30 14.72 3.55 -8.60
N ASN A 31 15.36 2.48 -8.11
CA ASN A 31 14.74 1.39 -7.38
C ASN A 31 15.22 1.36 -5.92
N SER A 32 15.29 2.54 -5.29
CA SER A 32 15.75 2.73 -3.89
C SER A 32 14.94 1.99 -2.82
N HIS A 33 13.85 1.32 -3.20
CA HIS A 33 13.05 0.47 -2.33
C HIS A 33 13.61 -0.95 -2.17
N ILE A 34 14.57 -1.32 -3.00
CA ILE A 34 15.27 -2.60 -2.91
C ILE A 34 16.38 -2.47 -1.89
N ASP A 35 16.33 -3.31 -0.86
CA ASP A 35 17.42 -3.43 0.10
C ASP A 35 18.49 -4.37 -0.46
N GLU A 36 19.52 -3.81 -1.09
CA GLU A 36 20.59 -4.61 -1.71
C GLU A 36 21.26 -5.59 -0.74
N SER A 37 21.33 -5.25 0.55
CA SER A 37 21.91 -6.13 1.57
C SER A 37 21.15 -7.46 1.70
N ARG A 38 19.87 -7.48 1.35
CA ARG A 38 18.97 -8.64 1.39
C ARG A 38 18.79 -9.35 0.06
N SER A 39 19.41 -8.89 -1.03
CA SER A 39 19.23 -9.51 -2.35
C SER A 39 19.65 -10.99 -2.38
N HIS A 40 20.56 -11.39 -1.48
CA HIS A 40 21.00 -12.78 -1.31
C HIS A 40 19.90 -13.70 -0.75
N GLU A 41 18.82 -13.13 -0.20
CA GLU A 41 17.66 -13.88 0.32
C GLU A 41 16.59 -14.11 -0.77
N ASN A 42 16.77 -13.54 -1.98
CA ASN A 42 15.88 -13.79 -3.11
C ASN A 42 15.99 -15.24 -3.58
N VAL A 43 14.88 -15.81 -4.06
CA VAL A 43 14.82 -17.20 -4.53
C VAL A 43 14.67 -17.22 -6.05
N TYR A 44 15.68 -17.72 -6.76
CA TYR A 44 15.69 -17.85 -8.21
C TYR A 44 15.29 -19.26 -8.63
N LEU A 45 14.10 -19.41 -9.20
CA LEU A 45 13.52 -20.72 -9.54
C LEU A 45 13.77 -21.12 -10.99
N VAL A 46 13.63 -20.16 -11.91
CA VAL A 46 13.87 -20.37 -13.34
C VAL A 46 14.60 -19.16 -13.90
N GLN A 47 15.66 -19.40 -14.69
CA GLN A 47 16.42 -18.38 -15.41
C GLN A 47 16.93 -18.95 -16.75
N LYS A 48 16.06 -19.00 -17.75
CA LYS A 48 16.34 -19.48 -19.11
C LYS A 48 16.51 -18.29 -20.06
N ASP A 49 17.26 -18.48 -21.15
CA ASP A 49 17.34 -17.47 -22.21
C ASP A 49 16.04 -17.43 -23.02
N LEU A 50 15.50 -16.22 -23.22
CA LEU A 50 14.23 -16.05 -23.90
C LEU A 50 14.32 -16.41 -25.39
N LYS A 51 15.46 -16.18 -26.06
CA LYS A 51 15.61 -16.52 -27.47
C LYS A 51 15.72 -18.04 -27.65
N GLU A 52 16.42 -18.72 -26.75
CA GLU A 52 16.47 -20.18 -26.73
C GLU A 52 15.07 -20.77 -26.57
N LEU A 53 14.27 -20.26 -25.63
CA LEU A 53 12.87 -20.69 -25.48
C LEU A 53 12.05 -20.48 -26.76
N TYR A 54 12.24 -19.34 -27.44
CA TYR A 54 11.57 -19.08 -28.71
C TYR A 54 11.96 -20.08 -29.81
N GLN A 55 13.23 -20.47 -29.86
CA GLN A 55 13.71 -21.46 -30.80
C GLN A 55 13.12 -22.84 -30.50
N GLU A 56 13.08 -23.24 -29.23
CA GLU A 56 12.48 -24.50 -28.78
C GLU A 56 10.99 -24.58 -29.14
N GLU A 57 10.23 -23.52 -28.84
CA GLU A 57 8.77 -23.56 -28.95
C GLU A 57 8.26 -23.31 -30.37
N PHE A 58 8.94 -22.46 -31.14
CA PHE A 58 8.49 -22.01 -32.47
C PHE A 58 9.38 -22.44 -33.63
N GLY A 59 10.59 -22.95 -33.38
CA GLY A 59 11.58 -23.26 -34.44
C GLY A 59 11.06 -24.24 -35.49
N GLU A 60 10.57 -25.40 -35.06
CA GLU A 60 10.02 -26.41 -35.97
C GLU A 60 8.81 -25.87 -36.76
N ALA A 61 7.89 -25.17 -36.08
CA ALA A 61 6.73 -24.56 -36.72
C ALA A 61 7.15 -23.52 -37.77
N LEU A 62 8.21 -22.76 -37.50
CA LEU A 62 8.75 -21.72 -38.37
C LEU A 62 9.36 -22.31 -39.63
N GLU A 63 10.15 -23.37 -39.49
CA GLU A 63 10.73 -24.13 -40.59
C GLU A 63 9.62 -24.71 -41.49
N ASN A 64 8.63 -25.36 -40.88
CA ASN A 64 7.47 -25.91 -41.57
C ASN A 64 6.66 -24.84 -42.32
N TYR A 65 6.49 -23.66 -41.73
CA TYR A 65 5.80 -22.54 -42.37
C TYR A 65 6.59 -21.99 -43.56
N ASN A 66 7.89 -21.75 -43.39
CA ASN A 66 8.77 -21.20 -44.42
C ASN A 66 8.97 -22.15 -45.61
N ALA A 67 9.04 -23.46 -45.36
CA ALA A 67 9.12 -24.48 -46.41
C ALA A 67 7.92 -24.45 -47.36
N LYS A 68 6.74 -24.06 -46.87
CA LYS A 68 5.50 -23.93 -47.66
C LYS A 68 5.42 -22.62 -48.46
N GLN A 69 6.26 -21.62 -48.15
CA GLN A 69 6.20 -20.30 -48.80
C GLN A 69 7.00 -20.27 -50.12
N LYS A 70 6.30 -20.00 -51.23
CA LYS A 70 6.93 -19.76 -52.54
C LYS A 70 7.53 -18.36 -52.69
N ARG A 71 6.98 -17.40 -51.95
CA ARG A 71 7.35 -15.98 -51.99
C ARG A 71 8.28 -15.64 -50.83
N ASN A 72 9.46 -15.08 -51.13
CA ASN A 72 10.45 -14.75 -50.10
C ASN A 72 9.96 -13.69 -49.11
N ASP A 73 9.15 -12.72 -49.56
CA ASP A 73 8.59 -11.67 -48.69
C ASP A 73 7.58 -12.19 -47.65
N ARG A 74 7.12 -13.44 -47.79
CA ARG A 74 6.19 -14.09 -46.84
C ARG A 74 6.89 -14.98 -45.82
N LYS A 75 8.18 -15.27 -46.02
CA LYS A 75 8.98 -16.04 -45.07
C LYS A 75 9.29 -15.17 -43.87
N ILE A 76 9.41 -15.82 -42.71
CA ILE A 76 9.80 -15.16 -41.46
C ILE A 76 11.19 -15.68 -41.11
N ASP A 77 12.20 -14.80 -41.19
CA ASP A 77 13.59 -15.21 -40.94
C ASP A 77 13.85 -15.51 -39.46
N ASP A 78 13.28 -14.68 -38.57
CA ASP A 78 13.48 -14.75 -37.13
C ASP A 78 12.16 -14.40 -36.44
N TYR A 79 11.50 -15.41 -35.87
CA TYR A 79 10.19 -15.23 -35.24
C TYR A 79 10.27 -14.39 -33.95
N PHE A 80 11.39 -14.48 -33.21
CA PHE A 80 11.61 -13.65 -32.04
C PHE A 80 11.65 -12.17 -32.43
N LYS A 81 12.45 -11.78 -33.44
CA LYS A 81 12.47 -10.40 -33.95
C LYS A 81 11.14 -9.97 -34.56
N HIS A 82 10.45 -10.90 -35.22
CA HIS A 82 9.11 -10.64 -35.75
C HIS A 82 8.15 -10.21 -34.65
N ILE A 83 8.09 -10.95 -33.54
CA ILE A 83 7.25 -10.59 -32.39
C ILE A 83 7.77 -9.34 -31.67
N GLN A 84 9.08 -9.15 -31.54
CA GLN A 84 9.68 -7.94 -30.97
C GLN A 84 9.24 -6.67 -31.70
N SER A 85 9.10 -6.74 -33.02
CA SER A 85 8.64 -5.62 -33.85
C SER A 85 7.12 -5.44 -33.90
N SER A 86 6.36 -6.40 -33.35
CA SER A 86 4.90 -6.40 -33.38
C SER A 86 4.31 -5.37 -32.42
N LYS A 87 3.31 -4.62 -32.89
CA LYS A 87 2.50 -3.74 -32.03
C LYS A 87 1.35 -4.45 -31.33
N LYS A 88 1.07 -5.71 -31.70
CA LYS A 88 -0.12 -6.45 -31.25
C LYS A 88 0.18 -7.45 -30.14
N THR A 89 1.41 -7.91 -30.06
CA THR A 89 1.82 -9.05 -29.22
C THR A 89 3.14 -8.70 -28.54
N ALA A 90 3.20 -8.82 -27.22
CA ALA A 90 4.45 -8.69 -26.49
C ALA A 90 5.28 -9.99 -26.59
N LEU A 91 6.60 -9.87 -26.50
CA LEU A 91 7.52 -11.02 -26.49
C LEU A 91 7.30 -11.97 -25.31
N GLN A 92 6.77 -11.45 -24.22
CA GLN A 92 6.54 -12.20 -23.00
C GLN A 92 5.41 -11.55 -22.20
N GLN A 93 4.98 -12.22 -21.15
CA GLN A 93 4.06 -11.74 -20.15
C GLN A 93 4.70 -11.91 -18.77
N GLU A 94 4.39 -10.98 -17.87
CA GLU A 94 4.79 -11.05 -16.47
C GLU A 94 3.55 -11.06 -15.58
N MET A 95 3.55 -11.97 -14.61
CA MET A 95 2.62 -12.00 -13.48
C MET A 95 3.40 -11.74 -12.20
N ILE A 96 2.94 -10.75 -11.44
CA ILE A 96 3.42 -10.50 -10.08
C ILE A 96 2.44 -11.20 -9.14
N VAL A 97 2.93 -12.19 -8.40
CA VAL A 97 2.16 -12.98 -7.45
C VAL A 97 2.58 -12.60 -6.04
N GLN A 98 1.64 -12.10 -5.25
CA GLN A 98 1.90 -11.65 -3.89
C GLN A 98 0.90 -12.31 -2.94
N VAL A 99 1.42 -12.80 -1.81
CA VAL A 99 0.64 -13.32 -0.69
C VAL A 99 0.95 -12.43 0.51
N GLY A 100 -0.10 -11.89 1.15
CA GLY A 100 -0.01 -10.96 2.26
C GLY A 100 0.32 -9.51 1.85
N ASP A 101 0.13 -8.60 2.80
CA ASP A 101 0.54 -7.20 2.73
C ASP A 101 1.65 -6.89 3.77
N LEU A 102 2.10 -5.63 3.86
CA LEU A 102 3.17 -5.21 4.76
C LEU A 102 2.88 -5.57 6.24
N TYR A 103 1.62 -5.56 6.65
CA TYR A 103 1.20 -5.81 8.02
C TYR A 103 1.14 -7.31 8.36
N ASP A 104 1.11 -8.17 7.34
CA ASP A 104 1.11 -9.62 7.51
C ASP A 104 2.50 -10.19 7.84
N PHE A 105 3.56 -9.39 7.67
CA PHE A 105 4.96 -9.77 7.90
C PHE A 105 5.65 -8.86 8.93
N PRO A 106 5.20 -8.83 10.20
CA PRO A 106 5.77 -7.93 11.22
C PRO A 106 7.21 -8.27 11.57
N MET A 107 7.63 -9.52 11.37
CA MET A 107 9.00 -9.97 11.55
C MET A 107 9.52 -10.63 10.29
N ARG A 108 10.84 -10.55 10.07
CA ARG A 108 11.48 -11.14 8.88
C ARG A 108 11.20 -12.63 8.72
N LYS A 109 11.17 -13.38 9.81
CA LYS A 109 10.84 -14.82 9.82
C LYS A 109 9.45 -15.12 9.25
N ASP A 110 8.53 -14.16 9.25
CA ASP A 110 7.19 -14.38 8.70
C ASP A 110 7.20 -14.43 7.16
N TYR A 111 8.27 -13.94 6.51
CA TYR A 111 8.44 -14.06 5.05
C TYR A 111 8.54 -15.51 4.60
N GLU A 112 9.05 -16.40 5.47
CA GLU A 112 9.14 -17.84 5.18
C GLU A 112 7.79 -18.43 4.82
N LYS A 113 6.72 -18.04 5.53
CA LYS A 113 5.34 -18.48 5.23
C LYS A 113 4.89 -18.04 3.83
N GLY A 114 5.18 -16.79 3.46
CA GLY A 114 4.85 -16.27 2.12
C GLY A 114 5.62 -17.02 1.04
N ASN A 115 6.91 -17.28 1.29
CA ASN A 115 7.77 -18.03 0.36
C ASN A 115 7.31 -19.46 0.19
N GLU A 116 6.98 -20.18 1.26
CA GLU A 116 6.44 -21.54 1.17
C GLU A 116 5.19 -21.62 0.29
N ILE A 117 4.23 -20.72 0.50
CA ILE A 117 2.99 -20.69 -0.29
C ILE A 117 3.29 -20.41 -1.77
N LEU A 118 4.17 -19.44 -2.05
CA LEU A 118 4.59 -19.10 -3.41
C LEU A 118 5.33 -20.25 -4.10
N LEU A 119 6.19 -20.97 -3.37
CA LEU A 119 6.92 -22.14 -3.86
C LEU A 119 5.96 -23.29 -4.16
N GLU A 120 5.10 -23.65 -3.21
CA GLU A 120 4.10 -24.70 -3.37
C GLU A 120 3.12 -24.41 -4.51
N TRP A 121 2.79 -23.14 -4.75
CA TRP A 121 1.99 -22.75 -5.91
C TRP A 121 2.75 -22.86 -7.22
N PHE A 122 4.06 -22.59 -7.22
CA PHE A 122 4.87 -22.67 -8.42
C PHE A 122 5.23 -24.11 -8.83
N GLU A 123 5.39 -25.03 -7.88
CA GLU A 123 5.81 -26.42 -8.10
C GLU A 123 5.02 -27.18 -9.18
N ASP A 124 3.72 -26.92 -9.29
CA ASP A 124 2.84 -27.55 -10.28
C ASP A 124 2.35 -26.57 -11.37
N PHE A 125 2.89 -25.34 -11.40
CA PHE A 125 2.46 -24.30 -12.32
C PHE A 125 2.54 -24.73 -13.78
N GLU A 126 3.69 -25.25 -14.23
CA GLU A 126 3.86 -25.68 -15.62
C GLU A 126 2.99 -26.89 -15.98
N LYS A 127 2.60 -27.72 -15.00
CA LYS A 127 1.69 -28.87 -15.23
C LYS A 127 0.26 -28.39 -15.49
N ARG A 128 -0.20 -27.41 -14.71
CA ARG A 128 -1.52 -26.78 -14.86
C ARG A 128 -1.57 -25.83 -16.06
N ASN A 129 -0.44 -25.22 -16.40
CA ASN A 129 -0.30 -24.21 -17.43
C ASN A 129 0.68 -24.64 -18.55
N PRO A 130 0.43 -25.76 -19.26
CA PRO A 130 1.38 -26.33 -20.23
C PRO A 130 1.67 -25.41 -21.42
N ASN A 131 0.78 -24.45 -21.71
CA ASN A 131 0.95 -23.47 -22.79
C ASN A 131 1.59 -22.16 -22.33
N LEU A 132 1.82 -21.97 -21.03
CA LEU A 132 2.51 -20.80 -20.48
C LEU A 132 3.96 -21.18 -20.17
N LYS A 133 4.85 -20.97 -21.15
CA LYS A 133 6.23 -21.43 -21.10
C LYS A 133 7.07 -20.51 -20.22
N VAL A 134 7.37 -20.95 -19.01
CA VAL A 134 8.11 -20.15 -18.03
C VAL A 134 9.58 -20.11 -18.40
N TYR A 135 10.13 -18.89 -18.44
CA TYR A 135 11.56 -18.68 -18.69
C TYR A 135 12.25 -17.92 -17.58
N ASN A 136 11.51 -17.18 -16.74
CA ASN A 136 12.07 -16.53 -15.57
C ASN A 136 11.07 -16.55 -14.42
N ALA A 137 11.49 -16.98 -13.24
CA ALA A 137 10.66 -17.02 -12.04
C ALA A 137 11.54 -16.72 -10.82
N VAL A 138 11.23 -15.63 -10.12
CA VAL A 138 12.03 -15.13 -8.99
C VAL A 138 11.12 -14.65 -7.87
N ILE A 139 11.41 -15.04 -6.64
CA ILE A 139 10.80 -14.47 -5.43
C ILE A 139 11.72 -13.39 -4.89
N HIS A 140 11.22 -12.15 -4.83
CA HIS A 140 11.90 -11.04 -4.20
C HIS A 140 11.58 -11.03 -2.72
N ASN A 141 12.63 -11.14 -1.91
CA ASN A 141 12.58 -11.06 -0.47
C ASN A 141 13.22 -9.76 0.04
N ASP A 142 13.86 -8.97 -0.81
CA ASP A 142 14.60 -7.74 -0.50
C ASP A 142 13.77 -6.45 -0.63
N GLU A 143 12.47 -6.58 -0.87
CA GLU A 143 11.52 -5.47 -0.96
C GLU A 143 10.55 -5.45 0.25
N ALA A 144 9.51 -4.61 0.18
CA ALA A 144 8.56 -4.39 1.27
C ALA A 144 7.77 -5.65 1.67
N THR A 145 7.43 -6.51 0.71
CA THR A 145 6.73 -7.78 0.94
C THR A 145 7.32 -8.86 0.05
N PRO A 146 7.31 -10.14 0.47
CA PRO A 146 7.70 -11.23 -0.41
C PRO A 146 6.70 -11.36 -1.57
N HIS A 147 7.22 -11.37 -2.79
CA HIS A 147 6.40 -11.52 -4.00
C HIS A 147 7.20 -12.19 -5.12
N MET A 148 6.50 -12.91 -5.99
CA MET A 148 7.08 -13.59 -7.14
C MET A 148 6.87 -12.80 -8.43
N HIS A 149 7.95 -12.60 -9.17
CA HIS A 149 7.91 -12.25 -10.59
C HIS A 149 7.95 -13.52 -11.42
N LEU A 150 6.86 -13.80 -12.14
CA LEU A 150 6.72 -14.94 -13.03
C LEU A 150 6.61 -14.47 -14.49
N ASN A 151 7.63 -14.77 -15.28
CA ASN A 151 7.74 -14.40 -16.68
C ASN A 151 7.61 -15.63 -17.60
N PHE A 152 6.73 -15.54 -18.58
CA PHE A 152 6.46 -16.63 -19.50
C PHE A 152 6.09 -16.16 -20.91
N VAL A 153 6.19 -17.07 -21.87
CA VAL A 153 5.70 -16.90 -23.24
C VAL A 153 4.42 -17.74 -23.43
N PRO A 154 3.26 -17.11 -23.73
CA PRO A 154 2.04 -17.87 -23.99
C PRO A 154 2.04 -18.43 -25.41
N VAL A 155 2.10 -19.75 -25.54
CA VAL A 155 2.18 -20.47 -26.81
C VAL A 155 0.83 -21.07 -27.16
N ALA A 156 0.24 -20.65 -28.28
CA ALA A 156 -1.01 -21.20 -28.78
C ALA A 156 -0.80 -21.90 -30.12
N SER A 157 -1.42 -23.06 -30.31
CA SER A 157 -1.22 -23.93 -31.48
C SER A 157 -2.46 -24.04 -32.38
N GLY A 158 -2.32 -24.66 -33.56
CA GLY A 158 -3.44 -24.98 -34.45
C GLY A 158 -3.99 -23.78 -35.23
N TYR A 159 -3.16 -22.78 -35.52
CA TYR A 159 -3.54 -21.68 -36.41
C TYR A 159 -3.60 -22.17 -37.87
N LYS A 160 -4.74 -21.93 -38.54
CA LYS A 160 -4.93 -22.27 -39.96
C LYS A 160 -4.31 -21.25 -40.93
N ARG A 161 -3.96 -20.06 -40.44
CA ARG A 161 -3.39 -18.96 -41.23
C ARG A 161 -2.11 -18.48 -40.56
N GLY A 162 -1.07 -18.30 -41.36
CA GLY A 162 0.27 -17.93 -40.87
C GLY A 162 0.97 -19.12 -40.22
N LEU A 163 1.84 -18.81 -39.25
CA LEU A 163 2.55 -19.80 -38.44
C LEU A 163 1.55 -20.63 -37.61
N GLU A 164 1.74 -21.95 -37.53
CA GLU A 164 0.80 -22.86 -36.85
C GLU A 164 0.80 -22.74 -35.33
N LYS A 165 1.95 -22.35 -34.75
CA LYS A 165 2.13 -21.93 -33.36
C LYS A 165 2.34 -20.42 -33.31
N GLN A 166 1.64 -19.70 -32.43
CA GLN A 166 1.76 -18.25 -32.29
C GLN A 166 1.73 -17.81 -30.83
N VAL A 167 2.32 -16.65 -30.55
CA VAL A 167 2.21 -16.00 -29.24
C VAL A 167 0.79 -15.42 -29.07
N SER A 168 -0.01 -16.01 -28.18
CA SER A 168 -1.38 -15.54 -27.92
C SER A 168 -1.85 -15.99 -26.55
N PHE A 169 -2.02 -15.04 -25.63
CA PHE A 169 -2.32 -15.37 -24.23
C PHE A 169 -3.69 -16.01 -24.04
N ASP A 170 -4.75 -15.32 -24.45
CA ASP A 170 -6.13 -15.82 -24.29
C ASP A 170 -6.32 -17.18 -24.95
N ARG A 171 -5.75 -17.39 -26.14
CA ARG A 171 -5.85 -18.67 -26.82
C ARG A 171 -5.03 -19.76 -26.13
N ALA A 172 -3.84 -19.44 -25.61
CA ALA A 172 -3.00 -20.39 -24.87
C ALA A 172 -3.72 -20.93 -23.63
N ILE A 173 -4.33 -20.04 -22.82
CA ILE A 173 -5.07 -20.44 -21.61
C ILE A 173 -6.37 -21.18 -21.94
N ILE A 174 -7.12 -20.78 -22.98
CA ILE A 174 -8.31 -21.52 -23.44
C ILE A 174 -7.95 -22.91 -23.96
N GLN A 175 -6.77 -23.08 -24.58
CA GLN A 175 -6.35 -24.38 -25.13
C GLN A 175 -5.95 -25.39 -24.06
N GLN A 176 -5.35 -24.93 -22.97
CA GLN A 176 -5.01 -25.80 -21.84
C GLN A 176 -6.22 -26.05 -20.92
N ASP A 177 -7.16 -25.10 -20.85
CA ASP A 177 -8.40 -25.27 -20.08
C ASP A 177 -9.63 -24.83 -20.92
N PRO A 178 -10.29 -25.78 -21.62
CA PRO A 178 -11.47 -25.50 -22.41
C PRO A 178 -12.70 -25.06 -21.60
N ALA A 179 -12.69 -25.23 -20.27
CA ALA A 179 -13.78 -24.83 -19.39
C ALA A 179 -13.75 -23.34 -19.02
N LEU A 180 -12.71 -22.60 -19.41
CA LEU A 180 -12.62 -21.16 -19.18
C LEU A 180 -13.73 -20.38 -19.89
N ASP A 181 -14.19 -19.31 -19.25
CA ASP A 181 -15.04 -18.31 -19.88
C ASP A 181 -14.33 -17.67 -21.07
N LYS A 182 -14.81 -17.95 -22.28
CA LYS A 182 -14.23 -17.46 -23.54
C LYS A 182 -14.40 -15.96 -23.74
N THR A 183 -15.29 -15.30 -22.99
CA THR A 183 -15.49 -13.85 -23.06
C THR A 183 -14.44 -13.09 -22.26
N ARG A 184 -14.01 -13.63 -21.12
CA ARG A 184 -13.00 -13.05 -20.21
C ARG A 184 -12.00 -14.10 -19.72
N PRO A 185 -11.27 -14.78 -20.62
CA PRO A 185 -10.50 -15.97 -20.27
C PRO A 185 -9.37 -15.68 -19.28
N PHE A 186 -8.77 -14.49 -19.35
CA PHE A 186 -7.75 -14.08 -18.39
C PHE A 186 -8.30 -13.90 -16.98
N ASP A 187 -9.48 -13.31 -16.83
CA ASP A 187 -10.03 -13.05 -15.49
C ASP A 187 -10.46 -14.35 -14.82
N ASP A 188 -11.04 -15.28 -15.58
CA ASP A 188 -11.43 -16.61 -15.09
C ASP A 188 -10.19 -17.47 -14.74
N TRP A 189 -9.19 -17.49 -15.64
CA TRP A 189 -7.91 -18.15 -15.36
C TRP A 189 -7.23 -17.57 -14.11
N ARG A 190 -7.20 -16.23 -13.98
CA ARG A 190 -6.63 -15.56 -12.81
C ARG A 190 -7.36 -15.98 -11.54
N GLU A 191 -8.69 -16.02 -11.56
CA GLU A 191 -9.45 -16.39 -10.36
C GLU A 191 -9.16 -17.84 -9.95
N LYS A 192 -9.03 -18.77 -10.90
CA LYS A 192 -8.62 -20.15 -10.61
C LYS A 192 -7.23 -20.22 -9.96
N GLU A 193 -6.25 -19.49 -10.49
CA GLU A 193 -4.91 -19.46 -9.88
C GLU A 193 -4.92 -18.82 -8.48
N VAL A 194 -5.77 -17.81 -8.27
CA VAL A 194 -5.95 -17.19 -6.95
C VAL A 194 -6.65 -18.12 -5.97
N GLN A 195 -7.62 -18.93 -6.42
CA GLN A 195 -8.26 -19.97 -5.60
C GLN A 195 -7.25 -21.04 -5.15
N LEU A 196 -6.30 -21.43 -6.00
CA LEU A 196 -5.23 -22.35 -5.60
C LEU A 196 -4.31 -21.76 -4.52
N LEU A 197 -4.05 -20.45 -4.56
CA LEU A 197 -3.31 -19.75 -3.50
C LEU A 197 -4.14 -19.64 -2.21
N GLU A 198 -5.46 -19.47 -2.34
CA GLU A 198 -6.40 -19.47 -1.21
C GLU A 198 -6.48 -20.83 -0.52
N GLU A 199 -6.50 -21.93 -1.27
CA GLU A 199 -6.42 -23.29 -0.72
C GLU A 199 -5.14 -23.47 0.13
N LYS A 200 -3.98 -23.04 -0.39
CA LYS A 200 -2.69 -23.12 0.33
C LYS A 200 -2.64 -22.25 1.58
N LEU A 201 -3.38 -21.14 1.60
CA LEU A 201 -3.59 -20.32 2.80
C LEU A 201 -4.47 -21.05 3.82
N LEU A 202 -5.57 -21.65 3.36
CA LEU A 202 -6.50 -22.40 4.21
C LEU A 202 -5.84 -23.62 4.87
N ASP A 203 -4.97 -24.33 4.15
CA ASP A 203 -4.17 -25.44 4.68
C ASP A 203 -3.28 -25.02 5.88
N ARG A 204 -2.97 -23.72 5.97
CA ARG A 204 -2.20 -23.10 7.06
C ARG A 204 -3.09 -22.39 8.10
N GLY A 205 -4.41 -22.51 7.99
CA GLY A 205 -5.37 -21.84 8.86
C GLY A 205 -5.45 -20.33 8.66
N ILE A 206 -5.13 -19.84 7.46
CA ILE A 206 -5.17 -18.43 7.09
C ILE A 206 -6.33 -18.20 6.11
N GLU A 207 -7.24 -17.30 6.46
CA GLU A 207 -8.35 -16.94 5.57
C GLU A 207 -7.92 -15.91 4.52
N ARG A 208 -8.47 -15.97 3.31
CA ARG A 208 -8.21 -14.96 2.29
C ARG A 208 -8.95 -13.65 2.63
N LYS A 209 -8.18 -12.57 2.76
CA LYS A 209 -8.70 -11.21 2.85
C LYS A 209 -8.93 -10.66 1.44
N LEU A 210 -10.20 -10.41 1.09
CA LEU A 210 -10.55 -9.73 -0.15
C LEU A 210 -10.14 -8.25 -0.06
N VAL A 211 -9.03 -7.92 -0.71
CA VAL A 211 -8.62 -6.54 -0.94
C VAL A 211 -9.15 -6.12 -2.30
N GLY A 212 -9.75 -4.92 -2.40
CA GLY A 212 -10.33 -4.44 -3.65
C GLY A 212 -9.31 -4.49 -4.80
N THR A 213 -9.78 -4.66 -6.04
CA THR A 213 -8.94 -4.54 -7.25
C THR A 213 -8.32 -3.16 -7.28
N ASN A 214 -7.12 -3.05 -6.73
CA ASN A 214 -6.38 -1.80 -6.65
C ASN A 214 -6.11 -1.29 -8.07
N SER A 215 -6.79 -0.21 -8.44
CA SER A 215 -6.66 0.54 -9.69
C SER A 215 -5.33 1.31 -9.79
N TYR A 216 -4.30 0.95 -9.02
CA TYR A 216 -3.00 1.60 -9.06
C TYR A 216 -2.17 1.02 -10.21
N LYS A 217 -1.94 1.85 -11.21
CA LYS A 217 -1.13 1.48 -12.38
C LYS A 217 0.36 1.58 -12.04
N ASP A 218 0.74 2.27 -10.96
CA ASP A 218 2.13 2.47 -10.56
C ASP A 218 2.44 2.23 -9.07
N VAL A 219 3.65 1.72 -8.78
CA VAL A 219 4.17 1.53 -7.41
C VAL A 219 4.36 2.89 -6.73
N ASN A 220 4.73 3.91 -7.50
CA ASN A 220 4.86 5.28 -7.01
C ASN A 220 3.51 5.87 -6.57
N GLU A 221 2.43 5.66 -7.35
CA GLU A 221 1.06 6.06 -6.96
C GLU A 221 0.60 5.36 -5.67
N TYR A 222 0.98 4.09 -5.49
CA TYR A 222 0.70 3.36 -4.25
C TYR A 222 1.48 3.92 -3.06
N LYS A 223 2.77 4.26 -3.24
CA LYS A 223 3.60 4.88 -2.20
C LYS A 223 3.06 6.23 -1.76
N GLU A 224 2.71 7.12 -2.71
CA GLU A 224 2.08 8.40 -2.39
C GLU A 224 0.81 8.22 -1.56
N LYS A 225 -0.01 7.21 -1.88
CA LYS A 225 -1.19 6.90 -1.08
C LYS A 225 -0.85 6.30 0.30
N GLN A 226 0.16 5.46 0.42
CA GLN A 226 0.60 4.93 1.72
C GLN A 226 1.16 6.05 2.60
N ASP A 227 1.90 7.00 2.03
CA ASP A 227 2.39 8.18 2.74
C ASP A 227 1.23 9.05 3.24
N LEU A 228 0.19 9.25 2.42
CA LEU A 228 -1.05 9.90 2.84
C LEU A 228 -1.76 9.14 3.97
N LEU A 229 -1.82 7.81 3.91
CA LEU A 229 -2.43 7.00 4.97
C LEU A 229 -1.63 7.07 6.29
N ASN A 230 -0.29 7.08 6.21
CA ASN A 230 0.57 7.30 7.37
C ASN A 230 0.38 8.70 7.95
N GLU A 231 0.26 9.72 7.10
CA GLU A 231 -0.05 11.08 7.53
C GLU A 231 -1.41 11.16 8.24
N ILE A 232 -2.44 10.51 7.69
CA ILE A 232 -3.76 10.39 8.33
C ILE A 232 -3.64 9.73 9.72
N ALA A 233 -2.92 8.61 9.83
CA ALA A 233 -2.74 7.92 11.12
C ALA A 233 -2.02 8.81 12.17
N VAL A 234 -1.02 9.59 11.74
CA VAL A 234 -0.35 10.57 12.61
C VAL A 234 -1.30 11.69 13.02
N LEU A 235 -2.13 12.18 12.10
CA LEU A 235 -3.14 13.20 12.38
C LEU A 235 -4.22 12.68 13.33
N GLU A 236 -4.70 11.45 13.16
CA GLU A 236 -5.63 10.79 14.08
C GLU A 236 -5.05 10.70 15.49
N GLY A 237 -3.78 10.29 15.63
CA GLY A 237 -3.08 10.29 16.91
C GLY A 237 -3.00 11.67 17.57
N LYS A 238 -2.73 12.72 16.78
CA LYS A 238 -2.74 14.12 17.27
C LYS A 238 -4.14 14.58 17.68
N VAL A 239 -5.18 14.15 16.96
CA VAL A 239 -6.58 14.45 17.32
C VAL A 239 -6.94 13.78 18.63
N ASP A 240 -6.55 12.52 18.84
CA ASP A 240 -6.80 11.79 20.08
C ASP A 240 -6.04 12.40 21.27
N GLU A 241 -4.78 12.81 21.08
CA GLU A 241 -4.02 13.55 22.10
C GLU A 241 -4.75 14.84 22.49
N LYS A 242 -5.19 15.64 21.50
CA LYS A 242 -5.94 16.88 21.76
C LYS A 242 -7.30 16.65 22.40
N LYS A 243 -7.99 15.56 22.06
CA LYS A 243 -9.23 15.16 22.72
C LYS A 243 -8.99 14.82 24.20
N ASN A 244 -7.90 14.14 24.51
CA ASN A 244 -7.52 13.83 25.90
C ASN A 244 -7.15 15.08 26.69
N GLU A 245 -6.38 16.00 26.10
CA GLU A 245 -6.10 17.31 26.72
C GLU A 245 -7.39 18.11 26.98
N PHE A 246 -8.31 18.15 26.01
CA PHE A 246 -9.61 18.80 26.15
C PHE A 246 -10.42 18.21 27.31
N LEU A 247 -10.49 16.88 27.41
CA LEU A 247 -11.17 16.18 28.50
C LEU A 247 -10.53 16.47 29.87
N ALA A 248 -9.22 16.71 29.92
CA ALA A 248 -8.54 17.10 31.15
C ALA A 248 -8.89 18.54 31.56
N ILE A 249 -8.93 19.47 30.61
CA ILE A 249 -9.30 20.87 30.87
C ILE A 249 -10.79 20.98 31.25
N SER A 250 -11.67 20.25 30.58
CA SER A 250 -13.11 20.31 30.81
C SER A 250 -13.50 19.86 32.23
N LYS A 251 -12.74 18.95 32.85
CA LYS A 251 -12.95 18.55 34.26
C LYS A 251 -12.79 19.70 35.26
N ASN A 252 -12.05 20.75 34.90
CA ASN A 252 -11.86 21.93 35.74
C ASN A 252 -12.95 22.99 35.53
N VAL A 253 -13.87 22.78 34.59
CA VAL A 253 -15.01 23.65 34.33
C VAL A 253 -16.23 23.09 35.07
N PRO A 254 -16.86 23.85 35.98
CA PRO A 254 -18.04 23.39 36.69
C PRO A 254 -19.24 23.17 35.77
N ASP A 255 -20.00 22.08 36.00
CA ASP A 255 -21.24 21.78 35.25
C ASP A 255 -22.41 22.75 35.56
N LYS A 256 -22.28 23.56 36.62
CA LYS A 256 -23.30 24.50 37.08
C LYS A 256 -22.73 25.90 37.20
N ASN A 257 -23.60 26.89 37.00
CA ASN A 257 -23.25 28.30 37.15
C ASN A 257 -22.58 28.58 38.51
N LEU A 258 -21.41 29.21 38.47
CA LEU A 258 -20.67 29.60 39.66
C LEU A 258 -21.41 30.72 40.39
N VAL A 259 -21.81 30.50 41.64
CA VAL A 259 -22.42 31.52 42.50
C VAL A 259 -21.41 31.93 43.56
N LEU A 260 -20.71 33.06 43.34
CA LEU A 260 -19.78 33.64 44.30
C LEU A 260 -20.52 34.59 45.25
N LYS A 261 -20.61 34.21 46.54
CA LYS A 261 -21.13 35.09 47.59
C LYS A 261 -20.00 35.95 48.17
N PRO A 262 -20.05 37.28 48.06
CA PRO A 262 -19.01 38.14 48.63
C PRO A 262 -19.04 38.08 50.16
N LYS A 263 -17.87 38.22 50.79
CA LYS A 263 -17.78 38.23 52.27
C LYS A 263 -18.34 39.52 52.86
N ARG A 264 -18.04 40.66 52.25
CA ARG A 264 -18.47 42.01 52.66
C ARG A 264 -18.19 43.02 51.55
N LYS A 265 -18.69 44.24 51.69
CA LYS A 265 -18.21 45.39 50.92
C LYS A 265 -16.85 45.85 51.43
N GLU A 266 -16.02 46.35 50.53
CA GLU A 266 -14.75 46.98 50.87
C GLU A 266 -15.03 48.28 51.65
N ILE A 267 -14.20 48.56 52.66
CA ILE A 267 -14.30 49.75 53.49
C ILE A 267 -13.05 50.58 53.25
N LYS A 268 -13.22 51.79 52.71
CA LYS A 268 -12.14 52.76 52.59
C LYS A 268 -12.01 53.50 53.91
N THR A 269 -10.82 53.45 54.50
CA THR A 269 -10.50 54.16 55.74
C THR A 269 -9.65 55.38 55.38
N GLU A 270 -10.18 56.57 55.62
CA GLU A 270 -9.48 57.83 55.44
C GLU A 270 -9.08 58.38 56.80
N VAL A 271 -7.78 58.54 57.00
CA VAL A 271 -7.19 59.01 58.25
C VAL A 271 -6.79 60.45 58.05
N VAL A 272 -7.54 61.37 58.67
CA VAL A 272 -7.28 62.81 58.60
C VAL A 272 -6.39 63.18 59.80
N PRO A 273 -5.11 63.53 59.57
CA PRO A 273 -4.22 63.90 60.66
C PRO A 273 -4.65 65.24 61.28
N LYS A 274 -4.75 65.28 62.61
CA LYS A 274 -5.03 66.51 63.38
C LYS A 274 -3.72 67.10 63.93
N MET A 275 -3.66 68.42 64.01
CA MET A 275 -2.46 69.15 64.47
C MET A 275 -2.13 68.88 65.95
N PHE A 276 -3.13 68.51 66.76
CA PHE A 276 -2.96 67.98 68.11
C PHE A 276 -3.99 66.87 68.37
N GLY A 277 -3.57 65.77 68.99
CA GLY A 277 -4.42 64.62 69.33
C GLY A 277 -4.38 63.47 68.32
N LYS A 278 -5.16 62.41 68.58
CA LYS A 278 -5.23 61.23 67.69
C LYS A 278 -5.91 61.60 66.37
N PRO A 279 -5.47 61.01 65.23
CA PRO A 279 -6.05 61.30 63.94
C PRO A 279 -7.53 60.87 63.85
N GLU A 280 -8.29 61.57 63.02
CA GLU A 280 -9.71 61.28 62.80
C GLU A 280 -9.86 60.21 61.72
N ILE A 281 -10.66 59.19 61.99
CA ILE A 281 -10.82 58.02 61.12
C ILE A 281 -12.22 58.06 60.53
N HIS A 282 -12.30 58.28 59.21
CA HIS A 282 -13.55 58.16 58.47
C HIS A 282 -13.57 56.84 57.71
N GLN A 283 -14.59 56.02 57.97
CA GLN A 283 -14.84 54.79 57.21
C GLN A 283 -16.01 55.01 56.26
N LYS A 284 -15.80 54.67 54.99
CA LYS A 284 -16.85 54.73 53.97
C LYS A 284 -16.87 53.39 53.23
N GLU A 285 -18.04 52.76 53.17
CA GLU A 285 -18.23 51.61 52.28
C GLU A 285 -17.99 52.04 50.84
N THR A 286 -17.19 51.27 50.11
CA THR A 286 -17.01 51.46 48.68
C THR A 286 -18.08 50.68 47.92
N GLY A 287 -18.15 50.88 46.60
CA GLY A 287 -18.99 50.06 45.72
C GLY A 287 -18.43 48.66 45.45
N ASN A 288 -17.22 48.34 45.94
CA ASN A 288 -16.53 47.10 45.64
C ASN A 288 -16.84 46.00 46.66
N TYR A 289 -16.74 44.74 46.21
CA TYR A 289 -16.96 43.55 47.04
C TYR A 289 -15.66 42.80 47.32
N VAL A 290 -15.54 42.26 48.53
CA VAL A 290 -14.39 41.48 48.98
C VAL A 290 -14.69 39.98 48.90
N PHE A 291 -13.84 39.24 48.20
CA PHE A 291 -13.88 37.79 48.08
C PHE A 291 -12.76 37.12 48.89
N THR A 292 -12.93 35.85 49.22
CA THR A 292 -11.87 35.05 49.88
C THR A 292 -10.80 34.61 48.89
N PRO A 293 -9.56 34.34 49.35
CA PRO A 293 -8.52 33.76 48.51
C PRO A 293 -8.98 32.50 47.76
N LYS A 294 -9.70 31.59 48.44
CA LYS A 294 -10.25 30.38 47.83
C LYS A 294 -11.27 30.67 46.70
N GLN A 295 -12.07 31.72 46.84
CA GLN A 295 -13.01 32.12 45.78
C GLN A 295 -12.29 32.73 44.58
N MET A 296 -11.23 33.49 44.83
CA MET A 296 -10.39 34.04 43.76
C MET A 296 -9.66 32.92 43.01
N GLU A 297 -9.09 31.95 43.72
CA GLU A 297 -8.43 30.77 43.15
C GLU A 297 -9.38 29.94 42.27
N GLN A 298 -10.62 29.72 42.72
CA GLN A 298 -11.66 29.05 41.93
C GLN A 298 -11.99 29.83 40.65
N LEU A 299 -12.12 31.15 40.74
CA LEU A 299 -12.40 32.01 39.59
C LEU A 299 -11.23 32.00 38.59
N GLU A 300 -10.00 32.13 39.08
CA GLU A 300 -8.77 32.09 38.27
C GLU A 300 -8.63 30.75 37.52
N THR A 301 -8.96 29.64 38.17
CA THR A 301 -8.93 28.30 37.55
C THR A 301 -9.90 28.22 36.37
N ILE A 302 -11.14 28.65 36.57
CA ILE A 302 -12.19 28.61 35.54
C ILE A 302 -11.87 29.56 34.38
N VAL A 303 -11.40 30.78 34.69
CA VAL A 303 -11.01 31.76 33.68
C VAL A 303 -9.84 31.23 32.84
N THR A 304 -8.83 30.64 33.49
CA THR A 304 -7.71 30.00 32.80
C THR A 304 -8.19 28.89 31.87
N ALA A 305 -9.07 28.01 32.33
CA ALA A 305 -9.63 26.93 31.51
C ALA A 305 -10.44 27.46 30.31
N ALA A 306 -11.28 28.48 30.52
CA ALA A 306 -12.07 29.10 29.45
C ALA A 306 -11.19 29.79 28.40
N VAL A 307 -10.11 30.47 28.82
CA VAL A 307 -9.13 31.07 27.91
C VAL A 307 -8.41 30.00 27.08
N ALA A 308 -8.06 28.87 27.69
CA ALA A 308 -7.45 27.75 26.97
C ALA A 308 -8.39 27.18 25.89
N VAL A 309 -9.67 26.94 26.24
CA VAL A 309 -10.69 26.47 25.28
C VAL A 309 -10.86 27.44 24.11
N LYS A 310 -10.92 28.74 24.40
CA LYS A 310 -11.04 29.77 23.35
C LYS A 310 -9.84 29.74 22.38
N LYS A 311 -8.62 29.68 22.92
CA LYS A 311 -7.39 29.62 22.09
C LYS A 311 -7.35 28.37 21.22
N ASP A 312 -7.79 27.23 21.75
CA ASP A 312 -7.83 25.99 20.98
C ASP A 312 -8.88 26.04 19.87
N TYR A 313 -10.06 26.60 20.13
CA TYR A 313 -11.06 26.81 19.09
C TYR A 313 -10.55 27.75 17.98
N GLU A 314 -9.95 28.88 18.34
CA GLU A 314 -9.34 29.81 17.37
C GLU A 314 -8.22 29.13 16.56
N ARG A 315 -7.39 28.32 17.21
CA ARG A 315 -6.35 27.52 16.54
C ARG A 315 -6.95 26.54 15.54
N LEU A 316 -7.97 25.78 15.93
CA LEU A 316 -8.68 24.85 15.04
C LEU A 316 -9.32 25.56 13.85
N GLN A 317 -9.87 26.75 14.02
CA GLN A 317 -10.39 27.55 12.91
C GLN A 317 -9.30 28.05 11.95
N SER A 318 -8.07 28.26 12.44
CA SER A 318 -6.93 28.65 11.60
C SER A 318 -6.25 27.49 10.87
N MET A 319 -6.55 26.25 11.26
CA MET A 319 -6.14 25.06 10.52
C MET A 319 -7.11 24.87 9.36
N ASN A 320 -6.79 25.40 8.18
CA ASN A 320 -7.58 25.14 6.97
C ASN A 320 -7.70 23.62 6.75
N PRO A 321 -8.90 23.08 6.47
CA PRO A 321 -9.01 21.74 5.95
C PRO A 321 -8.40 21.75 4.56
N VAL A 322 -7.26 21.08 4.39
CA VAL A 322 -6.80 20.65 3.07
C VAL A 322 -7.77 19.52 2.69
N ILE A 323 -8.77 19.85 1.88
CA ILE A 323 -9.66 18.88 1.22
C ILE A 323 -8.94 18.33 -0.01
#